data_AF-A0A241W762-F1
#
_entry.id   AF-A0A241W762-F1
#
_cell.length_a   1.000
_cell.length_b   1.000
_cell.length_c   1.000
_cell.angle_alpha   90.00
_cell.angle_beta   90.00
_cell.angle_gamma   90.00
#
_symmetry.space_group_name_H-M   'P 1'
#
loop_
_entity.id
_entity.type
_entity.pdbx_description
1 polymer ?
#
loop_
_entity_poly.entity_id
_entity_poly.type
_entity_poly.pdbx_seq_one_letter_code
_entity_poly.pdbx_strand_id
1 'polypeptide(L)'
;MHLLQPQTEVNISSLMSTLSTDDSDTSAKPAQLSQWAKLSSEADQVDWLILHFNHWFSHLNVTLVKGDFEPEYFPAVASAPARIQFAHGFFNSALHEISHWTIAGDKRRLLPDLGYWYAPDGRTREQQALFEQVEIKPQAIEWLFSQAFGRKFRVSLDNLTGDSGDGAAFKDNVHAQLQRYFSGEAKLPRDAQHFINGICACTRNGKTLQSNEFLREMLD
;
A
#
# COMPACT_ATOMS: atom_id res chain seq x y z
N MET A 1 -30.33 -10.10 7.67
CA MET A 1 -30.43 -8.74 7.08
C MET A 1 -30.18 -7.74 8.18
N HIS A 2 -28.97 -7.20 8.27
CA HIS A 2 -28.68 -6.07 9.15
C HIS A 2 -28.46 -4.82 8.30
N LEU A 3 -29.13 -3.78 8.75
CA LEU A 3 -29.48 -2.58 8.03
C LEU A 3 -28.27 -1.65 7.91
N LEU A 4 -28.09 -1.10 6.72
CA LEU A 4 -27.34 0.12 6.46
C LEU A 4 -27.81 1.20 7.45
N GLN A 5 -26.92 1.72 8.28
CA GLN A 5 -27.20 2.92 9.07
C GLN A 5 -26.50 4.14 8.44
N PRO A 6 -27.23 5.24 8.19
CA PRO A 6 -26.67 6.49 7.67
C PRO A 6 -25.98 7.33 8.76
N GLN A 7 -25.03 8.15 8.30
CA GLN A 7 -24.13 8.99 9.10
C GLN A 7 -24.84 10.07 9.91
N THR A 8 -24.24 10.41 11.06
CA THR A 8 -24.60 11.59 11.85
C THR A 8 -23.57 12.70 11.65
N GLU A 9 -24.07 13.87 11.26
CA GLU A 9 -23.37 15.13 11.07
C GLU A 9 -22.65 15.59 12.35
N VAL A 10 -21.42 16.12 12.23
CA VAL A 10 -20.75 16.81 13.34
C VAL A 10 -20.49 18.27 12.97
N ASN A 11 -20.98 19.10 13.88
CA ASN A 11 -21.18 20.54 13.83
C ASN A 11 -19.84 21.30 13.91
N ILE A 12 -19.64 22.27 13.01
CA ILE A 12 -18.48 23.17 12.98
C ILE A 12 -18.70 24.29 14.00
N SER A 13 -17.81 24.43 14.99
CA SER A 13 -17.59 25.72 15.65
C SER A 13 -16.20 25.85 16.28
N SER A 14 -15.43 26.77 15.70
CA SER A 14 -14.59 27.79 16.34
C SER A 14 -13.58 27.40 17.42
N LEU A 15 -12.30 27.70 17.17
CA LEU A 15 -11.64 28.87 17.80
C LEU A 15 -10.27 29.16 17.18
N MET A 16 -10.04 30.44 16.90
CA MET A 16 -8.78 31.02 16.48
C MET A 16 -7.80 31.22 17.64
N SER A 17 -6.52 31.36 17.27
CA SER A 17 -5.52 32.30 17.80
C SER A 17 -4.31 31.66 18.51
N THR A 18 -3.15 31.67 17.86
CA THR A 18 -2.09 32.69 18.07
C THR A 18 -0.81 32.26 17.35
N LEU A 19 -0.20 33.20 16.63
CA LEU A 19 1.16 33.11 16.09
C LEU A 19 2.16 33.12 17.24
N SER A 20 3.19 32.28 17.16
CA SER A 20 4.50 32.55 17.74
C SER A 20 5.55 31.80 16.93
N THR A 21 6.35 32.59 16.22
CA THR A 21 7.63 32.22 15.63
C THR A 21 8.63 31.96 16.74
N ASP A 22 9.35 30.85 16.68
CA ASP A 22 10.77 30.87 17.03
C ASP A 22 11.53 29.71 16.38
N ASP A 23 12.68 30.09 15.85
CA ASP A 23 13.65 29.26 15.14
C ASP A 23 14.18 28.13 16.03
N SER A 24 14.29 26.94 15.45
CA SER A 24 15.31 25.97 15.84
C SER A 24 15.66 25.15 14.62
N ASP A 25 16.60 25.72 13.88
CA ASP A 25 17.40 25.12 12.83
C ASP A 25 18.05 23.83 13.35
N THR A 26 17.33 22.72 13.17
CA THR A 26 17.89 21.38 13.33
C THR A 26 18.24 20.92 11.94
N SER A 27 19.48 21.18 11.55
CA SER A 27 20.14 20.59 10.38
C SER A 27 20.07 19.05 10.47
N ALA A 28 18.93 18.48 10.08
CA ALA A 28 18.78 17.08 9.77
C ALA A 28 19.66 16.83 8.54
N LYS A 29 20.83 16.25 8.77
CA LYS A 29 21.69 15.73 7.71
C LYS A 29 20.78 14.94 6.75
N PRO A 30 20.78 15.23 5.43
CA PRO A 30 20.00 14.43 4.50
C PRO A 30 20.44 12.97 4.69
N ALA A 31 19.51 12.15 5.18
CA ALA A 31 19.75 10.76 5.50
C ALA A 31 20.40 10.13 4.26
N GLN A 32 21.66 9.71 4.41
CA GLN A 32 22.40 9.06 3.35
C GLN A 32 21.56 7.85 2.95
N LEU A 33 20.99 7.86 1.74
CA LEU A 33 20.18 6.76 1.22
C LEU A 33 21.10 5.54 1.17
N SER A 34 20.99 4.68 2.19
CA SER A 34 21.77 3.46 2.30
C SER A 34 21.47 2.58 1.09
N GLN A 35 22.49 1.90 0.56
CA GLN A 35 22.27 1.00 -0.57
C GLN A 35 21.45 -0.20 -0.11
N TRP A 36 20.32 -0.46 -0.77
CA TRP A 36 19.43 -1.60 -0.46
C TRP A 36 20.17 -2.92 -0.26
N ALA A 37 21.18 -3.19 -1.10
CA ALA A 37 21.98 -4.41 -1.06
C ALA A 37 22.77 -4.63 0.25
N LYS A 38 22.92 -3.60 1.11
CA LYS A 38 23.63 -3.70 2.38
C LYS A 38 22.70 -3.96 3.57
N LEU A 39 21.38 -3.95 3.36
CA LEU A 39 20.39 -4.11 4.42
C LEU A 39 20.06 -5.58 4.63
N SER A 40 20.29 -6.08 5.84
CA SER A 40 20.05 -7.49 6.19
C SER A 40 18.85 -7.69 7.11
N SER A 41 18.50 -6.71 7.94
CA SER A 41 17.36 -6.82 8.85
C SER A 41 16.07 -6.28 8.22
N GLU A 42 14.92 -6.83 8.62
CA GLU A 42 13.62 -6.34 8.16
C GLU A 42 13.35 -4.91 8.66
N ALA A 43 13.76 -4.59 9.89
CA ALA A 43 13.62 -3.25 10.44
C ALA A 43 14.35 -2.20 9.60
N ASP A 44 15.62 -2.45 9.23
CA ASP A 44 16.38 -1.52 8.39
C ASP A 44 15.77 -1.38 6.99
N GLN A 45 15.23 -2.47 6.44
CA GLN A 45 14.55 -2.46 5.13
C GLN A 45 13.24 -1.66 5.19
N VAL A 46 12.50 -1.75 6.29
CA VAL A 46 11.28 -0.96 6.53
C VAL A 46 11.59 0.52 6.68
N ASP A 47 12.62 0.87 7.47
CA ASP A 47 13.06 2.26 7.61
C ASP A 47 13.52 2.84 6.27
N TRP A 48 14.23 2.03 5.48
CA TRP A 48 14.61 2.38 4.11
C TRP A 48 13.38 2.66 3.24
N LEU A 49 12.38 1.77 3.28
CA LEU A 49 11.15 1.90 2.51
C LEU A 49 10.39 3.17 2.88
N ILE A 50 10.22 3.46 4.17
CA ILE A 50 9.58 4.67 4.67
C ILE A 50 10.29 5.91 4.14
N LEU A 51 11.62 5.97 4.29
CA LEU A 51 12.42 7.11 3.85
C LEU A 51 12.27 7.37 2.34
N HIS A 52 12.37 6.32 1.53
CA HIS A 52 12.30 6.44 0.07
C HIS A 52 10.89 6.73 -0.43
N PHE A 53 9.86 6.10 0.15
CA PHE A 53 8.47 6.41 -0.17
C PHE A 53 8.16 7.89 0.10
N ASN A 54 8.49 8.37 1.29
CA ASN A 54 8.24 9.76 1.70
C ASN A 54 8.99 10.76 0.81
N HIS A 55 10.19 10.40 0.34
CA HIS A 55 10.93 11.21 -0.62
C HIS A 55 10.25 11.22 -2.00
N TRP A 56 10.00 10.05 -2.59
CA TRP A 56 9.46 9.91 -3.94
C TRP A 56 8.05 10.48 -4.10
N PHE A 57 7.26 10.47 -3.03
CA PHE A 57 5.88 10.97 -3.01
C PHE A 57 5.69 12.26 -2.20
N SER A 58 6.77 12.94 -1.82
CA SER A 58 6.72 14.23 -1.13
C SER A 58 5.82 15.26 -1.82
N HIS A 59 5.75 15.22 -3.15
CA HIS A 59 4.89 16.09 -3.97
C HIS A 59 3.38 15.80 -3.86
N LEU A 60 2.96 14.70 -3.22
CA LEU A 60 1.57 14.32 -3.02
C LEU A 60 1.08 14.50 -1.57
N ASN A 61 1.87 15.14 -0.70
CA ASN A 61 1.51 15.41 0.69
C ASN A 61 1.03 14.15 1.45
N VAL A 62 1.76 13.04 1.26
CA VAL A 62 1.49 11.74 1.87
C VAL A 62 2.75 11.18 2.50
N THR A 63 2.59 10.47 3.60
CA THR A 63 3.68 9.79 4.32
C THR A 63 3.32 8.34 4.61
N LEU A 64 4.31 7.46 4.54
CA LEU A 64 4.24 6.10 5.03
C LEU A 64 4.68 6.08 6.49
N VAL A 65 3.89 5.46 7.35
CA VAL A 65 4.17 5.39 8.79
C VAL A 65 4.01 3.96 9.30
N LYS A 66 4.91 3.54 10.19
CA LYS A 66 4.80 2.26 10.88
C LYS A 66 3.76 2.38 12.01
N GLY A 67 2.76 1.51 12.01
CA GLY A 67 1.79 1.34 13.09
C GLY A 67 2.04 0.09 13.92
N ASP A 68 1.42 0.03 15.09
CA ASP A 68 1.56 -1.09 16.03
C ASP A 68 0.50 -2.17 15.85
N PHE A 69 -0.71 -1.79 15.43
CA PHE A 69 -1.88 -2.66 15.36
C PHE A 69 -2.41 -2.73 13.92
N GLU A 70 -3.57 -2.12 13.66
CA GLU A 70 -4.25 -2.24 12.37
C GLU A 70 -3.68 -1.26 11.34
N PRO A 71 -3.64 -1.68 10.05
CA PRO A 71 -3.38 -0.75 8.97
C PRO A 71 -4.56 0.24 8.86
N GLU A 72 -4.25 1.49 8.55
CA GLU A 72 -5.27 2.52 8.33
C GLU A 72 -4.73 3.60 7.39
N TYR A 73 -5.60 4.11 6.51
CA TYR A 73 -5.31 5.31 5.76
C TYR A 73 -6.00 6.53 6.38
N PHE A 74 -5.19 7.51 6.76
CA PHE A 74 -5.65 8.80 7.23
C PHE A 74 -5.52 9.84 6.11
N PRO A 75 -6.62 10.49 5.67
CA PRO A 75 -6.53 11.57 4.70
C PRO A 75 -5.78 12.77 5.28
N ALA A 76 -5.22 13.59 4.39
CA ALA A 76 -4.54 14.82 4.79
C ALA A 76 -5.52 15.78 5.49
N VAL A 77 -5.02 16.46 6.51
CA VAL A 77 -5.73 17.53 7.23
C VAL A 77 -4.93 18.82 7.16
N ALA A 78 -5.51 19.94 7.60
CA ALA A 78 -4.85 21.24 7.51
C ALA A 78 -3.47 21.29 8.19
N SER A 79 -3.26 20.49 9.23
CA SER A 79 -2.03 20.46 10.03
C SER A 79 -1.10 19.28 9.75
N ALA A 80 -1.48 18.34 8.88
CA ALA A 80 -0.69 17.13 8.65
C ALA A 80 -0.91 16.51 7.26
N PRO A 81 0.13 15.91 6.65
CA PRO A 81 -0.01 15.13 5.43
C PRO A 81 -0.92 13.92 5.65
N ALA A 82 -1.39 13.33 4.55
CA ALA A 82 -2.02 12.02 4.59
C ALA A 82 -1.03 10.98 5.14
N ARG A 83 -1.53 9.95 5.82
CA ARG A 83 -0.72 8.87 6.38
C ARG A 83 -1.23 7.53 5.90
N ILE A 84 -0.34 6.75 5.30
CA ILE A 84 -0.52 5.33 5.04
C ILE A 84 0.11 4.60 6.22
N GLN A 85 -0.70 4.08 7.14
CA GLN A 85 -0.23 3.32 8.28
C GLN A 85 -0.29 1.83 7.98
N PHE A 86 0.84 1.13 8.16
CA PHE A 86 0.90 -0.33 7.99
C PHE A 86 1.20 -1.04 9.31
N ALA A 87 0.77 -2.30 9.42
CA ALA A 87 0.75 -3.05 10.67
C ALA A 87 2.11 -3.67 11.03
N HIS A 88 2.39 -3.72 12.34
CA HIS A 88 3.45 -4.51 12.99
C HIS A 88 4.89 -4.27 12.50
N GLY A 89 5.12 -3.27 11.66
CA GLY A 89 6.44 -3.07 11.05
C GLY A 89 6.84 -4.14 10.05
N PHE A 90 5.90 -4.90 9.48
CA PHE A 90 6.21 -5.90 8.46
C PHE A 90 6.36 -5.26 7.09
N PHE A 91 7.41 -5.63 6.36
CA PHE A 91 7.70 -5.05 5.05
C PHE A 91 6.57 -5.32 4.04
N ASN A 92 6.02 -6.53 4.06
CA ASN A 92 4.93 -6.90 3.14
C ASN A 92 3.64 -6.15 3.49
N SER A 93 3.36 -5.89 4.78
CA SER A 93 2.22 -5.05 5.16
C SER A 93 2.37 -3.64 4.58
N ALA A 94 3.57 -3.04 4.63
CA ALA A 94 3.81 -1.75 4.00
C ALA A 94 3.57 -1.78 2.47
N LEU A 95 4.05 -2.81 1.77
CA LEU A 95 3.80 -2.96 0.33
C LEU A 95 2.32 -3.10 -0.01
N HIS A 96 1.58 -3.85 0.82
CA HIS A 96 0.15 -4.05 0.67
C HIS A 96 -0.61 -2.72 0.79
N GLU A 97 -0.36 -1.92 1.83
CA GLU A 97 -1.01 -0.62 2.01
C GLU A 97 -0.67 0.38 0.90
N ILE A 98 0.59 0.39 0.44
CA ILE A 98 0.98 1.21 -0.71
C ILE A 98 0.23 0.75 -1.97
N SER A 99 0.04 -0.55 -2.16
CA SER A 99 -0.70 -1.08 -3.31
C SER A 99 -2.13 -0.53 -3.34
N HIS A 100 -2.85 -0.58 -2.22
CA HIS A 100 -4.18 0.01 -2.08
C HIS A 100 -4.18 1.51 -2.39
N TRP A 101 -3.24 2.25 -1.79
CA TRP A 101 -3.16 3.69 -1.97
C TRP A 101 -2.86 4.09 -3.43
N THR A 102 -2.01 3.35 -4.14
CA THR A 102 -1.68 3.64 -5.54
C THR A 102 -2.85 3.38 -6.50
N ILE A 103 -3.79 2.51 -6.12
CA ILE A 103 -5.03 2.23 -6.87
C ILE A 103 -6.09 3.29 -6.58
N ALA A 104 -6.12 3.80 -5.34
CA ALA A 104 -7.07 4.83 -4.95
C ALA A 104 -6.81 6.14 -5.71
N GLY A 105 -7.80 6.60 -6.48
CA GLY A 105 -7.75 7.90 -7.13
C GLY A 105 -7.97 9.06 -6.16
N ASP A 106 -7.79 10.29 -6.66
CA ASP A 106 -7.78 11.52 -5.87
C ASP A 106 -8.99 11.66 -4.91
N LYS A 107 -10.20 11.31 -5.38
CA LYS A 107 -11.42 11.37 -4.54
C LYS A 107 -11.39 10.41 -3.36
N ARG A 108 -10.87 9.19 -3.56
CA ARG A 108 -10.81 8.16 -2.50
C ARG A 108 -9.75 8.50 -1.46
N ARG A 109 -8.65 9.14 -1.87
CA ARG A 109 -7.60 9.64 -0.96
C ARG A 109 -8.06 10.76 0.00
N LEU A 110 -9.27 11.27 -0.17
CA LEU A 110 -9.91 12.21 0.77
C LEU A 110 -10.72 11.50 1.87
N LEU A 111 -10.87 10.18 1.79
CA LEU A 111 -11.68 9.39 2.73
C LEU A 111 -10.77 8.54 3.62
N PRO A 112 -11.14 8.35 4.90
CA PRO A 112 -10.56 7.29 5.73
C PRO A 112 -10.59 5.94 5.03
N ASP A 113 -9.52 5.16 5.15
CA ASP A 113 -9.33 3.85 4.48
C ASP A 113 -9.62 3.86 2.98
N LEU A 114 -9.39 5.01 2.35
CA LEU A 114 -9.64 5.23 0.92
C LEU A 114 -11.12 4.97 0.55
N GLY A 115 -12.03 4.97 1.53
CA GLY A 115 -13.42 4.56 1.38
C GLY A 115 -13.59 3.08 1.03
N TYR A 116 -12.63 2.22 1.36
CA TYR A 116 -12.86 0.77 1.43
C TYR A 116 -13.60 0.44 2.72
N TRP A 117 -14.23 -0.72 2.72
CA TRP A 117 -15.05 -1.22 3.82
C TRP A 117 -14.30 -2.38 4.46
N TYR A 118 -14.27 -2.39 5.79
CA TYR A 118 -13.67 -3.48 6.53
C TYR A 118 -14.62 -4.68 6.55
N ALA A 119 -14.11 -5.85 6.18
CA ALA A 119 -14.82 -7.11 6.35
C ALA A 119 -14.03 -7.97 7.36
N PRO A 120 -14.58 -8.23 8.55
CA PRO A 120 -13.88 -9.01 9.56
C PRO A 120 -13.63 -10.44 9.09
N ASP A 121 -12.69 -11.10 9.76
CA ASP A 121 -12.44 -12.53 9.62
C ASP A 121 -13.71 -13.38 9.85
N GLY A 122 -13.72 -14.62 9.36
CA GLY A 122 -14.89 -15.50 9.42
C GLY A 122 -15.87 -15.30 8.25
N ARG A 123 -15.36 -14.86 7.09
CA ARG A 123 -16.16 -14.60 5.90
C ARG A 123 -16.74 -15.90 5.34
N THR A 124 -18.01 -15.84 4.91
CA THR A 124 -18.63 -16.92 4.11
C THR A 124 -17.97 -16.97 2.73
N ARG A 125 -18.19 -18.06 1.99
CA ARG A 125 -17.67 -18.21 0.62
C ARG A 125 -18.09 -17.07 -0.31
N GLU A 126 -19.33 -16.59 -0.19
CA GLU A 126 -19.84 -15.48 -0.99
C GLU A 126 -19.16 -14.17 -0.62
N GLN A 127 -18.93 -13.93 0.67
CA GLN A 127 -18.21 -12.75 1.15
C GLN A 127 -16.73 -12.80 0.74
N GLN A 128 -16.12 -13.98 0.80
CA GLN A 128 -14.76 -14.21 0.34
C GLN A 128 -14.64 -13.95 -1.16
N ALA A 129 -15.59 -14.40 -1.97
CA ALA A 129 -15.58 -14.14 -3.42
C ALA A 129 -15.68 -12.64 -3.75
N LEU A 130 -16.39 -11.85 -2.94
CA LEU A 130 -16.44 -10.39 -3.08
C LEU A 130 -15.11 -9.73 -2.64
N PHE A 131 -14.50 -10.22 -1.55
CA PHE A 131 -13.19 -9.79 -1.11
C PHE A 131 -12.13 -10.03 -2.20
N GLU A 132 -12.05 -11.25 -2.72
CA GLU A 132 -11.09 -11.62 -3.77
C GLU A 132 -11.24 -10.72 -5.00
N GLN A 133 -12.46 -10.40 -5.42
CA GLN A 133 -12.69 -9.50 -6.55
C GLN A 133 -12.06 -8.11 -6.36
N VAL A 134 -12.15 -7.54 -5.15
CA VAL A 134 -11.58 -6.22 -4.87
C VAL A 134 -10.06 -6.28 -4.66
N GLU A 135 -9.55 -7.43 -4.25
CA GLU A 135 -8.13 -7.67 -3.95
C GLU A 135 -7.27 -8.07 -5.15
N ILE A 136 -7.87 -8.45 -6.28
CA ILE A 136 -7.11 -8.84 -7.50
C ILE A 136 -6.08 -7.77 -7.89
N LYS A 137 -6.49 -6.49 -7.90
CA LYS A 137 -5.61 -5.38 -8.33
C LYS A 137 -4.57 -5.01 -7.26
N PRO A 138 -4.93 -4.82 -5.97
CA PRO A 138 -3.97 -4.63 -4.89
C PRO A 138 -2.88 -5.70 -4.91
N GLN A 139 -3.26 -6.97 -4.88
CA GLN A 139 -2.30 -8.07 -4.78
C GLN A 139 -1.46 -8.28 -6.04
N ALA A 140 -1.98 -7.97 -7.24
CA ALA A 140 -1.17 -7.94 -8.46
C ALA A 140 -0.09 -6.84 -8.41
N ILE A 141 -0.41 -5.67 -7.85
CA ILE A 141 0.52 -4.56 -7.70
C ILE A 141 1.52 -4.82 -6.56
N GLU A 142 1.07 -5.38 -5.44
CA GLU A 142 1.93 -5.84 -4.35
C GLU A 142 2.97 -6.86 -4.84
N TRP A 143 2.59 -7.76 -5.76
CA TRP A 143 3.52 -8.69 -6.38
C TRP A 143 4.58 -7.96 -7.22
N LEU A 144 4.19 -6.96 -8.03
CA LEU A 144 5.14 -6.13 -8.78
C LEU A 144 6.14 -5.45 -7.83
N PHE A 145 5.66 -4.87 -6.73
CA PHE A 145 6.53 -4.21 -5.73
C PHE A 145 7.48 -5.21 -5.08
N SER A 146 6.96 -6.37 -4.65
CA SER A 146 7.75 -7.44 -4.03
C SER A 146 8.87 -7.90 -4.97
N GLN A 147 8.56 -8.14 -6.24
CA GLN A 147 9.53 -8.55 -7.26
C GLN A 147 10.56 -7.44 -7.56
N ALA A 148 10.17 -6.17 -7.51
CA ALA A 148 11.10 -5.04 -7.65
C ALA A 148 12.12 -4.98 -6.50
N PHE A 149 11.74 -5.41 -5.29
CA PHE A 149 12.66 -5.57 -4.16
C PHE A 149 13.40 -6.92 -4.13
N GLY A 150 13.09 -7.84 -5.06
CA GLY A 150 13.62 -9.21 -5.06
C GLY A 150 13.10 -10.05 -3.89
N ARG A 151 11.89 -9.77 -3.41
CA ARG A 151 11.24 -10.46 -2.28
C ARG A 151 10.20 -11.46 -2.79
N LYS A 152 9.99 -12.53 -2.01
CA LYS A 152 8.89 -13.47 -2.27
C LYS A 152 7.55 -12.83 -1.95
N PHE A 153 6.63 -12.93 -2.89
CA PHE A 153 5.23 -12.58 -2.72
C PHE A 153 4.39 -13.83 -2.44
N ARG A 154 3.32 -13.66 -1.67
CA ARG A 154 2.29 -14.68 -1.44
C ARG A 154 0.94 -13.99 -1.46
N VAL A 155 -0.01 -14.58 -2.18
CA VAL A 155 -1.41 -14.14 -2.14
C VAL A 155 -1.95 -14.33 -0.73
N SER A 156 -2.62 -13.29 -0.22
CA SER A 156 -3.31 -13.33 1.08
C SER A 156 -4.80 -13.53 0.85
N LEU A 157 -5.35 -14.62 1.38
CA LEU A 157 -6.81 -14.83 1.40
C LEU A 157 -7.48 -14.10 2.56
N ASP A 158 -6.71 -13.62 3.54
CA ASP A 158 -7.14 -12.81 4.69
C ASP A 158 -8.40 -13.30 5.40
N ASN A 159 -8.50 -14.62 5.60
CA ASN A 159 -9.67 -15.25 6.22
C ASN A 159 -9.21 -16.49 6.99
N LEU A 160 -8.77 -16.28 8.23
CA LEU A 160 -8.16 -17.31 9.09
C LEU A 160 -9.19 -18.27 9.66
N THR A 161 -10.42 -17.81 9.94
CA THR A 161 -11.48 -18.61 10.57
C THR A 161 -12.67 -18.91 9.68
N GLY A 162 -12.70 -18.37 8.46
CA GLY A 162 -13.79 -18.54 7.50
C GLY A 162 -13.52 -19.59 6.41
N ASP A 163 -14.38 -19.58 5.37
CA ASP A 163 -14.29 -20.50 4.24
C ASP A 163 -13.58 -19.83 3.05
N SER A 164 -12.24 -19.89 3.08
CA SER A 164 -11.38 -19.25 2.07
C SER A 164 -11.05 -20.13 0.85
N GLY A 165 -11.32 -21.44 0.91
CA GLY A 165 -10.81 -22.40 -0.07
C GLY A 165 -9.27 -22.40 -0.18
N ASP A 166 -8.76 -22.91 -1.31
CA ASP A 166 -7.32 -22.95 -1.62
C ASP A 166 -6.81 -21.69 -2.36
N GLY A 167 -7.72 -20.78 -2.69
CA GLY A 167 -7.42 -19.54 -3.41
C GLY A 167 -6.94 -19.74 -4.86
N ALA A 168 -7.06 -20.93 -5.45
CA ALA A 168 -6.48 -21.20 -6.77
C ALA A 168 -7.01 -20.25 -7.85
N ALA A 169 -8.34 -20.07 -7.91
CA ALA A 169 -8.97 -19.12 -8.83
C ALA A 169 -8.56 -17.66 -8.54
N PHE A 170 -8.39 -17.30 -7.27
CA PHE A 170 -7.93 -15.96 -6.90
C PHE A 170 -6.50 -15.70 -7.37
N LYS A 171 -5.59 -16.66 -7.18
CA LYS A 171 -4.21 -16.60 -7.70
C LYS A 171 -4.18 -16.51 -9.23
N ASP A 172 -5.04 -17.27 -9.93
CA ASP A 172 -5.18 -17.19 -11.39
C ASP A 172 -5.62 -15.79 -11.82
N ASN A 173 -6.58 -15.20 -11.12
CA ASN A 173 -7.07 -13.85 -11.40
C ASN A 173 -6.01 -12.76 -11.12
N VAL A 174 -5.25 -12.90 -10.03
CA VAL A 174 -4.11 -12.01 -9.71
C VAL A 174 -3.05 -12.09 -10.81
N HIS A 175 -2.66 -13.30 -11.22
CA HIS A 175 -1.70 -13.51 -12.31
C HIS A 175 -2.21 -12.93 -13.63
N ALA A 176 -3.47 -13.20 -14.00
CA ALA A 176 -4.08 -12.67 -15.20
C ALA A 176 -4.12 -11.13 -15.20
N GLN A 177 -4.47 -10.49 -14.07
CA GLN A 177 -4.44 -9.04 -13.94
C GLN A 177 -3.03 -8.47 -14.12
N LEU A 178 -2.01 -9.14 -13.58
CA LEU A 178 -0.62 -8.75 -13.78
C LEU A 178 -0.21 -8.85 -15.26
N GLN A 179 -0.58 -9.93 -15.95
CA GLN A 179 -0.31 -10.06 -17.39
C GLN A 179 -1.00 -8.97 -18.22
N ARG A 180 -2.23 -8.57 -17.84
CA ARG A 180 -2.93 -7.45 -18.48
C ARG A 180 -2.20 -6.12 -18.30
N TYR A 181 -1.52 -5.89 -17.17
CA TYR A 181 -0.69 -4.70 -17.00
C TYR A 181 0.51 -4.71 -17.95
N PHE A 182 1.16 -5.86 -18.13
CA PHE A 182 2.29 -5.99 -19.07
C PHE A 182 1.89 -5.92 -20.53
N SER A 183 0.73 -6.47 -20.92
CA SER A 183 0.23 -6.43 -22.29
C SER A 183 -0.30 -5.06 -22.72
N GLY A 184 -0.59 -4.18 -21.74
CA GLY A 184 -1.24 -2.90 -21.98
C GLY A 184 -2.77 -2.97 -22.11
N GLU A 185 -3.37 -4.16 -21.95
CA GLU A 185 -4.83 -4.33 -21.89
C GLU A 185 -5.41 -3.61 -20.67
N ALA A 186 -4.70 -3.65 -19.54
CA ALA A 186 -5.02 -2.87 -18.36
C ALA A 186 -3.94 -1.80 -18.14
N LYS A 187 -4.36 -0.60 -17.79
CA LYS A 187 -3.44 0.48 -17.43
C LYS A 187 -2.97 0.31 -15.99
N LEU A 188 -1.65 0.20 -15.80
CA LEU A 188 -1.05 0.25 -14.46
C LEU A 188 -1.28 1.66 -13.85
N PRO A 189 -1.69 1.77 -12.57
CA PRO A 189 -1.85 3.07 -11.93
C PRO A 189 -0.55 3.89 -11.97
N ARG A 190 -0.69 5.21 -12.21
CA ARG A 190 0.45 6.13 -12.35
C ARG A 190 1.40 6.04 -11.16
N ASP A 191 0.85 6.06 -9.95
CA ASP A 191 1.66 6.08 -8.74
C ASP A 191 2.31 4.72 -8.46
N ALA A 192 1.66 3.62 -8.85
CA ALA A 192 2.29 2.29 -8.81
C ALA A 192 3.49 2.21 -9.77
N GLN A 193 3.35 2.73 -11.00
CA GLN A 193 4.46 2.78 -11.96
C GLN A 193 5.62 3.65 -11.44
N HIS A 194 5.32 4.82 -10.87
CA HIS A 194 6.32 5.71 -10.28
C HIS A 194 7.09 5.02 -9.15
N PHE A 195 6.37 4.33 -8.27
CA PHE A 195 6.98 3.57 -7.17
C PHE A 195 7.89 2.45 -7.68
N ILE A 196 7.42 1.63 -8.63
CA ILE A 196 8.23 0.57 -9.26
C ILE A 196 9.52 1.14 -9.86
N ASN A 197 9.43 2.27 -10.58
CA ASN A 197 10.59 2.90 -11.18
C ASN A 197 11.61 3.35 -10.12
N GLY A 198 11.14 3.96 -9.02
CA GLY A 198 11.98 4.35 -7.89
C GLY A 198 12.69 3.15 -7.26
N ILE A 199 11.95 2.07 -7.01
CA ILE A 199 12.52 0.82 -6.47
C ILE A 199 13.57 0.27 -7.43
N CYS A 200 13.22 0.02 -8.70
CA CYS A 200 14.12 -0.54 -9.69
C CYS A 200 15.42 0.28 -9.86
N ALA A 201 15.34 1.61 -9.81
CA ALA A 201 16.51 2.48 -9.85
C ALA A 201 17.46 2.23 -8.69
N CYS A 202 16.93 2.01 -7.47
CA CYS A 202 17.72 1.82 -6.25
C CYS A 202 18.14 0.37 -5.99
N THR A 203 17.37 -0.62 -6.42
CA THR A 203 17.54 -2.03 -6.03
C THR A 203 17.98 -2.94 -7.17
N ARG A 204 17.76 -2.53 -8.43
CA ARG A 204 17.92 -3.37 -9.63
C ARG A 204 18.81 -2.72 -10.70
N ASN A 205 19.65 -1.76 -10.33
CA ASN A 205 20.49 -0.99 -11.26
C ASN A 205 19.68 -0.38 -12.42
N GLY A 206 18.44 0.05 -12.14
CA GLY A 206 17.52 0.62 -13.13
C GLY A 206 16.84 -0.38 -14.07
N LYS A 207 17.08 -1.69 -13.94
CA LYS A 207 16.41 -2.70 -14.76
C LYS A 207 14.92 -2.79 -14.40
N THR A 208 14.07 -2.56 -15.39
CA THR A 208 12.61 -2.67 -15.26
C THR A 208 12.19 -4.13 -15.13
N LEU A 209 11.02 -4.33 -14.49
CA LEU A 209 10.37 -5.64 -14.41
C LEU A 209 9.99 -6.15 -15.80
N GLN A 210 10.10 -7.47 -16.00
CA GLN A 210 9.70 -8.16 -17.21
C GLN A 210 8.58 -9.16 -16.91
N SER A 211 7.65 -9.37 -17.86
CA SER A 211 6.50 -10.27 -17.66
C SER A 211 6.91 -11.72 -17.35
N ASN A 212 8.05 -12.18 -17.89
CA ASN A 212 8.58 -13.51 -17.65
C ASN A 212 9.15 -13.72 -16.23
N GLU A 213 9.23 -12.67 -15.40
CA GLU A 213 9.56 -12.79 -13.98
C GLU A 213 8.36 -13.24 -13.13
N PHE A 214 7.16 -13.34 -13.73
CA PHE A 214 5.90 -13.59 -13.03
C PHE A 214 5.23 -14.87 -13.55
N LEU A 215 5.70 -15.99 -13.03
CA LEU A 215 5.13 -17.31 -13.35
C LEU A 215 4.01 -17.65 -12.37
N ARG A 216 2.93 -18.26 -12.86
CA ARG A 216 1.73 -18.51 -12.05
C ARG A 216 2.04 -19.44 -10.86
N GLU A 217 2.92 -20.41 -11.05
CA GLU A 217 3.40 -21.35 -10.03
C GLU A 217 4.13 -20.67 -8.87
N MET A 218 4.57 -19.41 -9.01
CA MET A 218 5.18 -18.66 -7.90
C MET A 218 4.17 -18.28 -6.82
N LEU A 219 2.87 -18.35 -7.13
CA LEU A 219 1.78 -18.07 -6.19
C LEU A 219 1.35 -19.32 -5.39
N ASP A 220 1.95 -20.49 -5.65
CA ASP A 220 1.62 -21.75 -4.97
C ASP A 220 2.47 -22.00 -3.70
#